data_AF-A0A9C7US01-F1
#
_entry.id   AF-A0A9C7US01-F1
#
_cell.length_a   1.000
_cell.length_b   1.000
_cell.length_c   1.000
_cell.angle_alpha   90.00
_cell.angle_beta   90.00
_cell.angle_gamma   90.00
#
_symmetry.space_group_name_H-M   'P 1'
#
loop_
_entity.id
_entity.type
_entity.pdbx_description
1 polymer ?
#
loop_
_entity_poly.entity_id
_entity_poly.type
_entity_poly.pdbx_seq_one_letter_code
_entity_poly.pdbx_strand_id
1 'polypeptide(L)'
;MANLSSDNTQTLLVKVTFLNGEHTKLTVTITTCYETKNVANKIFRLKLFDENDPFLFYECCWDEDSFLTLKHQQNLLVDFPGFASKFHELLSNCREDKERFQATLSMKDKEWATFVIEENTRFRTLTYLSVDLKIANQETIQNHFKLSLSRLYRTIENMQSQVANLETQLGQEKSKNEQLSIQLRQVESDNERQREEWKREKEQQLSQLREEKEAEKEKLLKELQVQKNKDIQLYEEETLVWKQKAEQWNTQVTQLRDLLEQTQKDLKEVRSKRDELELEYNQLTVEMKTIKQEKEHYLADLEQKNSHLEELERRNRELSHQIEEWQTQSEFHSREWEKEKEEKENLKTQLENYRTSRSRLEEKLKHSIAEINKGNDIIEKLQEELKNTRQKAKMKTTIANQQEQLLQEKQRKIEQLMQDIQVLNQKLSNKERELEHLSQSLRDSQAKLEENQKVLESNQQLINWLNKELNEMQLTSHIISKPWKSSFATQPLGAAADKKDNSISSALEKNLWDSNASSAARTNRRETLVDK
;
A
#
# COMPACT_ATOMS: atom_id res chain seq x y z
N MET A 1 -30.81 -157.18 60.24
CA MET A 1 -30.54 -156.64 58.89
C MET A 1 -31.87 -156.61 58.16
N ALA A 2 -32.34 -155.43 57.73
CA ALA A 2 -33.53 -155.34 56.89
C ALA A 2 -33.06 -155.31 55.43
N ASN A 3 -33.49 -156.28 54.63
CA ASN A 3 -33.20 -156.25 53.20
C ASN A 3 -33.99 -155.10 52.58
N LEU A 4 -33.27 -154.15 51.99
CA LEU A 4 -33.83 -153.05 51.20
C LEU A 4 -34.36 -153.62 49.88
N SER A 5 -35.57 -154.17 49.93
CA SER A 5 -36.44 -154.22 48.76
C SER A 5 -36.59 -152.79 48.25
N SER A 6 -36.35 -152.60 46.96
CA SER A 6 -36.67 -151.34 46.28
C SER A 6 -38.17 -151.34 46.00
N ASP A 7 -38.95 -150.92 47.00
CA ASP A 7 -40.43 -150.89 46.96
C ASP A 7 -40.92 -149.88 45.92
N ASN A 8 -40.90 -150.30 44.65
CA ASN A 8 -41.24 -149.48 43.50
C ASN A 8 -42.75 -149.23 43.51
N THR A 9 -43.12 -147.98 43.72
CA THR A 9 -44.49 -147.55 43.98
C THR A 9 -44.95 -146.60 42.90
N GLN A 10 -46.00 -146.95 42.18
CA GLN A 10 -46.53 -146.22 41.03
C GLN A 10 -48.03 -146.05 41.14
N THR A 11 -48.50 -144.80 41.05
CA THR A 11 -49.93 -144.48 41.09
C THR A 11 -50.50 -144.38 39.67
N LEU A 12 -51.55 -145.13 39.38
CA LEU A 12 -52.16 -145.29 38.06
C LEU A 12 -53.67 -145.11 38.08
N LEU A 13 -54.24 -144.72 36.95
CA LEU A 13 -55.69 -144.64 36.76
C LEU A 13 -56.20 -145.98 36.22
N VAL A 14 -56.79 -146.81 37.09
CA VAL A 14 -57.25 -148.17 36.78
C VAL A 14 -58.76 -148.17 36.57
N LYS A 15 -59.26 -148.81 35.50
CA LYS A 15 -60.69 -149.07 35.31
C LYS A 15 -61.11 -150.22 36.23
N VAL A 16 -61.85 -149.94 37.30
CA VAL A 16 -62.35 -150.97 38.22
C VAL A 16 -63.73 -151.41 37.77
N THR A 17 -63.96 -152.73 37.78
CA THR A 17 -65.24 -153.39 37.48
C THR A 17 -65.72 -154.10 38.73
N PHE A 18 -66.89 -153.69 39.22
CA PHE A 18 -67.50 -154.25 40.43
C PHE A 18 -68.40 -155.45 40.11
N LEU A 19 -68.75 -156.23 41.14
CA LEU A 19 -69.57 -157.45 41.02
C LEU A 19 -71.00 -157.23 40.48
N ASN A 20 -71.48 -155.98 40.48
CA ASN A 20 -72.76 -155.57 39.89
C ASN A 20 -72.66 -155.20 38.41
N GLY A 21 -71.47 -155.25 37.79
CA GLY A 21 -71.22 -154.85 36.40
C GLY A 21 -70.98 -153.35 36.21
N GLU A 22 -70.97 -152.54 37.28
CA GLU A 22 -70.59 -151.13 37.18
C GLU A 22 -69.09 -150.97 36.98
N HIS A 23 -68.70 -149.95 36.21
CA HIS A 23 -67.31 -149.60 35.97
C HIS A 23 -67.01 -148.17 36.43
N THR A 24 -65.94 -147.98 37.21
CA THR A 24 -65.38 -146.66 37.53
C THR A 24 -63.91 -146.58 37.10
N LYS A 25 -63.31 -145.39 37.20
CA LYS A 25 -61.84 -145.23 37.13
C LYS A 25 -61.35 -144.74 38.49
N LEU A 26 -60.55 -145.55 39.17
CA LEU A 26 -59.95 -145.21 40.47
C LEU A 26 -58.46 -144.91 40.31
N THR A 27 -57.94 -144.07 41.20
CA THR A 27 -56.51 -143.72 41.24
C THR A 27 -55.83 -144.63 42.25
N VAL A 28 -55.21 -145.69 41.75
CA VAL A 28 -54.74 -146.82 42.53
C VAL A 28 -53.22 -146.80 42.59
N THR A 29 -52.67 -146.91 43.80
CA THR A 29 -51.23 -147.04 44.03
C THR A 29 -50.84 -148.52 44.02
N ILE A 30 -49.92 -148.84 43.12
CA ILE A 30 -49.36 -150.19 42.96
C ILE A 30 -47.93 -150.18 43.50
N THR A 31 -47.67 -151.01 44.50
CA THR A 31 -46.33 -151.20 45.08
C THR A 31 -45.88 -152.63 44.85
N THR A 32 -44.67 -152.81 44.32
CA THR A 32 -44.05 -154.12 44.15
C THR A 32 -42.80 -154.25 45.01
N CYS A 33 -42.64 -155.38 45.70
CA CYS A 33 -41.48 -155.68 46.51
C CYS A 33 -40.94 -157.10 46.23
N TYR A 34 -39.62 -157.28 46.36
CA TYR A 34 -38.97 -158.59 46.29
C TYR A 34 -38.60 -159.06 47.70
N GLU A 35 -39.33 -160.04 48.21
CA GLU A 35 -39.13 -160.60 49.56
C GLU A 35 -38.29 -161.88 49.49
N THR A 36 -37.13 -161.89 50.13
CA THR A 36 -36.31 -163.09 50.31
C THR A 36 -36.71 -163.79 51.61
N LYS A 37 -37.49 -164.88 51.54
CA LYS A 37 -37.83 -165.68 52.73
C LYS A 37 -36.66 -166.55 53.22
N ASN A 38 -35.77 -166.94 52.31
CA ASN A 38 -34.51 -167.63 52.57
C ASN A 38 -33.52 -167.31 51.44
N VAL A 39 -32.24 -167.65 51.62
CA VAL A 39 -31.17 -167.37 50.64
C VAL A 39 -31.51 -167.89 49.22
N ALA A 40 -32.23 -169.01 49.13
CA ALA A 40 -32.61 -169.67 47.87
C ALA A 40 -34.07 -169.44 47.44
N ASN A 41 -34.89 -168.65 48.16
CA ASN A 41 -36.28 -168.42 47.78
C ASN A 41 -36.63 -166.91 47.80
N LYS A 42 -36.86 -166.38 46.60
CA LYS A 42 -37.31 -165.02 46.31
C LYS A 42 -38.80 -165.04 45.97
N ILE A 43 -39.55 -164.09 46.51
CA ILE A 43 -40.95 -163.87 46.18
C ILE A 43 -41.11 -162.49 45.58
N PHE A 44 -41.71 -162.40 44.39
CA PHE A 44 -42.23 -161.14 43.86
C PHE A 44 -43.63 -160.93 44.43
N ARG A 45 -43.82 -159.84 45.16
CA ARG A 45 -45.09 -159.47 45.80
C ARG A 45 -45.62 -158.18 45.20
N LEU A 46 -46.83 -158.24 44.68
CA LEU A 46 -47.57 -157.16 44.05
C LEU A 46 -48.70 -156.73 45.00
N LYS A 47 -48.68 -155.47 45.45
CA LYS A 47 -49.74 -154.84 46.26
C LYS A 47 -50.43 -153.76 45.41
N LEU A 48 -51.74 -153.70 45.49
CA LEU A 48 -52.59 -152.79 44.72
C LEU A 48 -53.62 -152.21 45.70
N PHE A 49 -53.58 -150.90 45.95
CA PHE A 49 -54.47 -150.26 46.91
C PHE A 49 -54.88 -148.84 46.49
N ASP A 50 -56.05 -148.37 46.93
CA ASP A 50 -56.44 -146.95 46.82
C ASP A 50 -56.00 -146.21 48.09
N GLU A 51 -55.55 -144.97 47.95
CA GLU A 51 -55.22 -144.09 49.08
C GLU A 51 -56.47 -143.43 49.69
N ASN A 52 -57.59 -143.48 48.96
CA ASN A 52 -58.89 -142.92 49.33
C ASN A 52 -59.88 -143.97 49.87
N ASP A 53 -59.71 -145.25 49.49
CA ASP A 53 -60.48 -146.38 50.03
C ASP A 53 -59.57 -147.38 50.77
N PRO A 54 -59.49 -147.28 52.12
CA PRO A 54 -58.78 -148.22 52.99
C PRO A 54 -59.13 -149.71 52.84
N PHE A 55 -60.27 -150.05 52.23
CA PHE A 55 -60.73 -151.43 52.07
C PHE A 55 -60.44 -152.01 50.68
N LEU A 56 -60.15 -151.17 49.68
CA LEU A 56 -59.65 -151.62 48.38
C LEU A 56 -58.14 -151.95 48.49
N PHE A 57 -57.80 -153.10 49.10
CA PHE A 57 -56.43 -153.59 49.17
C PHE A 57 -56.33 -155.03 48.63
N TYR A 58 -55.68 -155.16 47.48
CA TYR A 58 -55.39 -156.43 46.82
C TYR A 58 -53.89 -156.76 46.84
N GLU A 59 -53.57 -158.05 46.85
CA GLU A 59 -52.22 -158.58 46.87
C GLU A 59 -52.11 -159.86 46.03
N CYS A 60 -50.97 -160.06 45.39
CA CYS A 60 -50.55 -161.34 44.83
C CYS A 60 -49.06 -161.58 45.11
N CYS A 61 -48.68 -162.85 45.22
CA CYS A 61 -47.32 -163.29 45.50
C CYS A 61 -46.97 -164.46 44.58
N TRP A 62 -45.80 -164.39 43.94
CA TRP A 62 -45.22 -165.50 43.22
C TRP A 62 -43.82 -165.78 43.75
N ASP A 63 -43.57 -167.02 44.17
CA ASP A 63 -42.23 -167.59 44.14
C ASP A 63 -41.88 -168.08 42.73
N GLU A 64 -40.65 -168.58 42.56
CA GLU A 64 -40.10 -169.01 41.27
C GLU A 64 -40.91 -170.18 40.67
N ASP A 65 -41.38 -171.12 41.49
CA ASP A 65 -42.21 -172.26 41.07
C ASP A 65 -43.63 -171.81 40.64
N SER A 66 -44.28 -170.94 41.43
CA SER A 66 -45.59 -170.37 41.05
C SER A 66 -45.49 -169.50 39.80
N PHE A 67 -44.35 -168.83 39.60
CA PHE A 67 -44.09 -168.05 38.40
C PHE A 67 -43.93 -168.94 37.15
N LEU A 68 -43.34 -170.14 37.24
CA LEU A 68 -43.31 -171.07 36.10
C LEU A 68 -44.71 -171.45 35.62
N THR A 69 -45.67 -171.57 36.55
CA THR A 69 -47.09 -171.80 36.23
C THR A 69 -47.70 -170.59 35.51
N LEU A 70 -47.52 -169.38 36.04
CA LEU A 70 -47.96 -168.13 35.41
C LEU A 70 -47.36 -167.96 33.99
N LYS A 71 -46.07 -168.22 33.87
CA LYS A 71 -45.29 -168.15 32.63
C LYS A 71 -45.82 -169.08 31.56
N HIS A 72 -46.19 -170.32 31.91
CA HIS A 72 -46.80 -171.25 30.96
C HIS A 72 -48.23 -170.83 30.59
N GLN A 73 -49.06 -170.47 31.57
CA GLN A 73 -50.44 -170.05 31.35
C GLN A 73 -50.58 -168.82 30.43
N GLN A 74 -49.66 -167.86 30.53
CA GLN A 74 -49.69 -166.59 29.79
C GLN A 74 -48.62 -166.49 28.70
N ASN A 75 -47.93 -167.59 28.39
CA ASN A 75 -46.84 -167.67 27.39
C ASN A 75 -45.76 -166.58 27.54
N LEU A 76 -45.39 -166.26 28.79
CA LEU A 76 -44.44 -165.18 29.08
C LEU A 76 -43.01 -165.57 28.63
N LEU A 77 -42.35 -164.71 27.88
CA LEU A 77 -40.99 -164.96 27.38
C LEU A 77 -39.89 -164.64 28.41
N VAL A 78 -40.20 -163.82 29.43
CA VAL A 78 -39.27 -163.39 30.49
C VAL A 78 -39.00 -164.47 31.53
N ASP A 79 -37.86 -164.37 32.22
CA ASP A 79 -37.56 -165.12 33.44
C ASP A 79 -38.12 -164.43 34.69
N PHE A 80 -38.00 -165.07 35.86
CA PHE A 80 -38.55 -164.55 37.11
C PHE A 80 -37.87 -163.24 37.59
N PRO A 81 -36.55 -163.06 37.47
CA PRO A 81 -35.91 -161.76 37.69
C PRO A 81 -36.32 -160.66 36.70
N GLY A 82 -36.42 -160.97 35.40
CA GLY A 82 -36.79 -160.01 34.36
C GLY A 82 -38.26 -159.58 34.39
N PHE A 83 -39.14 -160.40 34.99
CA PHE A 83 -40.58 -160.14 35.06
C PHE A 83 -40.92 -158.77 35.65
N ALA A 84 -40.34 -158.39 36.80
CA ALA A 84 -40.63 -157.10 37.43
C ALA A 84 -40.25 -155.91 36.54
N SER A 85 -39.14 -156.00 35.80
CA SER A 85 -38.73 -154.94 34.86
C SER A 85 -39.75 -154.74 33.74
N LYS A 86 -40.25 -155.84 33.13
CA LYS A 86 -41.31 -155.75 32.11
C LYS A 86 -42.68 -155.41 32.67
N PHE A 87 -42.98 -155.79 33.91
CA PHE A 87 -44.17 -155.32 34.61
C PHE A 87 -44.16 -153.79 34.79
N HIS A 88 -43.04 -153.21 35.24
CA HIS A 88 -42.91 -151.75 35.38
C HIS A 88 -42.91 -150.99 34.05
N GLU A 89 -42.38 -151.59 32.98
CA GLU A 89 -42.48 -151.04 31.61
C GLU A 89 -43.95 -150.95 31.16
N LEU A 90 -44.73 -152.02 31.37
CA LEU A 90 -46.17 -152.03 31.11
C LEU A 90 -46.94 -151.01 31.99
N LEU A 91 -46.57 -150.86 33.26
CA LEU A 91 -47.17 -149.84 34.14
C LEU A 91 -46.84 -148.41 33.70
N SER A 92 -45.63 -148.12 33.21
CA SER A 92 -45.30 -146.80 32.65
C SER A 92 -46.06 -146.51 31.37
N ASN A 93 -46.21 -147.50 30.48
CA ASN A 93 -47.02 -147.35 29.27
C ASN A 93 -48.47 -146.95 29.60
N CYS A 94 -49.09 -147.59 30.62
CA CYS A 94 -50.42 -147.20 31.14
C CYS A 94 -50.46 -145.82 31.83
N ARG A 95 -49.31 -145.26 32.23
CA ARG A 95 -49.20 -143.92 32.82
C ARG A 95 -49.08 -142.84 31.76
N GLU A 96 -48.34 -143.13 30.69
CA GLU A 96 -47.91 -142.18 29.66
C GLU A 96 -48.89 -142.14 28.47
N ASP A 97 -49.25 -143.30 27.90
CA ASP A 97 -50.15 -143.42 26.76
C ASP A 97 -51.49 -144.05 27.18
N LYS A 98 -52.32 -143.23 27.84
CA LYS A 98 -53.61 -143.61 28.44
C LYS A 98 -54.74 -143.85 27.43
N GLU A 99 -54.52 -143.56 26.16
CA GLU A 99 -55.49 -143.84 25.09
C GLU A 99 -55.24 -145.24 24.51
N ARG A 100 -53.95 -145.60 24.35
CA ARG A 100 -53.54 -146.89 23.82
C ARG A 100 -53.45 -147.97 24.89
N PHE A 101 -52.84 -147.70 26.03
CA PHE A 101 -52.64 -148.67 27.11
C PHE A 101 -53.54 -148.39 28.30
N GLN A 102 -54.15 -149.45 28.82
CA GLN A 102 -55.12 -149.40 29.90
C GLN A 102 -54.84 -150.49 30.94
N ALA A 103 -55.02 -150.13 32.21
CA ALA A 103 -55.11 -151.08 33.30
C ALA A 103 -56.58 -151.23 33.72
N THR A 104 -57.06 -152.47 33.81
CA THR A 104 -58.44 -152.81 34.19
C THR A 104 -58.42 -153.85 35.31
N LEU A 105 -59.09 -153.58 36.42
CA LEU A 105 -59.28 -154.50 37.54
C LEU A 105 -60.72 -155.01 37.53
N SER A 106 -60.94 -156.32 37.46
CA SER A 106 -62.27 -156.92 37.49
C SER A 106 -62.46 -157.81 38.71
N MET A 107 -63.36 -157.44 39.61
CA MET A 107 -63.74 -158.28 40.74
C MET A 107 -64.39 -159.58 40.22
N LYS A 108 -63.91 -160.73 40.69
CA LYS A 108 -64.45 -162.06 40.37
C LYS A 108 -65.47 -162.50 41.43
N ASP A 109 -65.10 -162.32 42.70
CA ASP A 109 -65.95 -162.60 43.85
C ASP A 109 -65.64 -161.61 45.00
N LYS A 110 -65.89 -162.00 46.26
CA LYS A 110 -65.61 -161.18 47.45
C LYS A 110 -64.17 -161.23 47.95
N GLU A 111 -63.34 -162.13 47.43
CA GLU A 111 -61.94 -162.32 47.82
C GLU A 111 -60.96 -162.11 46.65
N TRP A 112 -61.39 -162.26 45.40
CA TRP A 112 -60.51 -162.24 44.23
C TRP A 112 -60.91 -161.20 43.17
N ALA A 113 -59.90 -160.61 42.53
CA ALA A 113 -60.05 -159.72 41.38
C ALA A 113 -58.92 -159.94 40.36
N THR A 114 -59.24 -159.90 39.06
CA THR A 114 -58.25 -160.01 37.99
C THR A 114 -57.77 -158.62 37.57
N PHE A 115 -56.48 -158.33 37.73
CA PHE A 115 -55.80 -157.16 37.21
C PHE A 115 -55.24 -157.45 35.82
N VAL A 116 -55.76 -156.75 34.82
CA VAL A 116 -55.44 -156.91 33.40
C VAL A 116 -54.72 -155.65 32.91
N ILE A 117 -53.61 -155.84 32.18
CA ILE A 117 -52.99 -154.78 31.37
C ILE A 117 -53.31 -155.07 29.91
N GLU A 118 -53.88 -154.09 29.22
CA GLU A 118 -54.43 -154.24 27.89
C GLU A 118 -54.13 -153.05 26.97
N GLU A 119 -53.96 -153.31 25.66
CA GLU A 119 -53.79 -152.30 24.62
C GLU A 119 -55.03 -152.23 23.74
N ASN A 120 -55.64 -151.04 23.64
CA ASN A 120 -56.77 -150.76 22.76
C ASN A 120 -56.28 -150.44 21.34
N THR A 121 -56.15 -151.48 20.50
CA THR A 121 -55.88 -151.27 19.07
C THR A 121 -57.17 -150.88 18.33
N ARG A 122 -57.05 -150.33 17.11
CA ARG A 122 -58.18 -149.90 16.27
C ARG A 122 -59.18 -151.01 15.87
N PHE A 123 -58.89 -152.27 16.18
CA PHE A 123 -59.74 -153.42 15.83
C PHE A 123 -60.08 -154.32 17.04
N ARG A 124 -59.19 -154.44 18.02
CA ARG A 124 -59.39 -155.27 19.22
C ARG A 124 -58.54 -154.79 20.39
N THR A 125 -58.98 -155.10 21.60
CA THR A 125 -58.15 -155.00 22.80
C THR A 125 -57.19 -156.20 22.87
N LEU A 126 -55.92 -155.95 23.20
CA LEU A 126 -54.85 -156.95 23.33
C LEU A 126 -54.41 -157.04 24.79
N THR A 127 -54.66 -158.16 25.46
CA THR A 127 -54.14 -158.41 26.81
C THR A 127 -52.65 -158.71 26.78
N TYR A 128 -51.86 -157.94 27.53
CA TYR A 128 -50.42 -158.17 27.74
C TYR A 128 -50.14 -159.01 28.99
N LEU A 129 -50.98 -158.86 30.02
CA LEU A 129 -50.85 -159.57 31.30
C LEU A 129 -52.22 -159.63 31.99
N SER A 130 -52.54 -160.75 32.65
CA SER A 130 -53.81 -160.96 33.37
C SER A 130 -53.54 -161.67 34.70
N VAL A 131 -53.35 -160.90 35.77
CA VAL A 131 -53.01 -161.41 37.10
C VAL A 131 -54.27 -161.58 37.96
N ASP A 132 -54.45 -162.74 38.58
CA ASP A 132 -55.40 -162.85 39.69
C ASP A 132 -54.76 -162.36 41.01
N LEU A 133 -55.42 -161.40 41.64
CA LEU A 133 -55.10 -160.84 42.95
C LEU A 133 -56.13 -161.33 43.98
N LYS A 134 -55.69 -161.54 45.22
CA LYS A 134 -56.57 -161.77 46.37
C LYS A 134 -56.65 -160.51 47.24
N ILE A 135 -57.74 -160.26 47.97
CA ILE A 135 -57.77 -159.25 49.04
C ILE A 135 -56.67 -159.57 50.06
N ALA A 136 -55.89 -158.57 50.44
CA ALA A 136 -54.78 -158.74 51.39
C ALA A 136 -55.27 -159.15 52.77
N ASN A 137 -54.45 -159.89 53.52
CA ASN A 137 -54.82 -160.28 54.87
C ASN A 137 -54.81 -159.08 55.84
N GLN A 138 -55.62 -159.18 56.90
CA GLN A 138 -55.78 -158.12 57.92
C GLN A 138 -54.43 -157.66 58.50
N GLU A 139 -53.44 -158.55 58.61
CA GLU A 139 -52.09 -158.24 59.09
C GLU A 139 -51.33 -157.33 58.13
N THR A 140 -51.32 -157.62 56.82
CA THR A 140 -50.66 -156.80 55.79
C THR A 140 -51.31 -155.43 55.71
N ILE A 141 -52.64 -155.38 55.75
CA ILE A 141 -53.42 -154.13 55.78
C ILE A 141 -53.07 -153.30 57.02
N GLN A 142 -53.09 -153.88 58.22
CA GLN A 142 -52.70 -153.18 59.45
C GLN A 142 -51.24 -152.72 59.44
N ASN A 143 -50.32 -153.51 58.90
CA ASN A 143 -48.90 -153.14 58.85
C ASN A 143 -48.64 -152.04 57.81
N HIS A 144 -49.36 -152.02 56.69
CA HIS A 144 -49.36 -150.90 55.74
C HIS A 144 -49.86 -149.60 56.39
N PHE A 145 -50.97 -149.65 57.15
CA PHE A 145 -51.47 -148.46 57.84
C PHE A 145 -50.53 -147.97 58.95
N LYS A 146 -49.90 -148.85 59.73
CA LYS A 146 -48.87 -148.45 60.72
C LYS A 146 -47.72 -147.68 60.05
N LEU A 147 -47.15 -148.23 58.98
CA LEU A 147 -46.04 -147.61 58.25
C LEU A 147 -46.45 -146.26 57.62
N SER A 148 -47.64 -146.21 57.01
CA SER A 148 -48.17 -145.00 56.39
C SER A 148 -48.46 -143.90 57.43
N LEU A 149 -49.07 -144.25 58.57
CA LEU A 149 -49.27 -143.32 59.68
C LEU A 149 -47.94 -142.81 60.25
N SER A 150 -46.96 -143.68 60.50
CA SER A 150 -45.63 -143.24 60.96
C SER A 150 -44.93 -142.31 59.97
N ARG A 151 -45.09 -142.53 58.65
CA ARG A 151 -44.59 -141.63 57.60
C ARG A 151 -45.33 -140.29 57.62
N LEU A 152 -46.65 -140.28 57.79
CA LEU A 152 -47.45 -139.07 57.87
C LEU A 152 -47.11 -138.24 59.11
N TYR A 153 -47.07 -138.84 60.31
CA TYR A 153 -46.69 -138.14 61.54
C TYR A 153 -45.31 -137.49 61.43
N ARG A 154 -44.29 -138.23 60.97
CA ARG A 154 -42.94 -137.68 60.75
C ARG A 154 -42.91 -136.55 59.72
N THR A 155 -43.80 -136.60 58.72
CA THR A 155 -43.93 -135.52 57.72
C THR A 155 -44.57 -134.27 58.34
N ILE A 156 -45.60 -134.45 59.18
CA ILE A 156 -46.26 -133.36 59.92
C ILE A 156 -45.28 -132.69 60.90
N GLU A 157 -44.54 -133.46 61.70
CA GLU A 157 -43.51 -132.96 62.61
C GLU A 157 -42.44 -132.13 61.88
N ASN A 158 -41.95 -132.63 60.74
CA ASN A 158 -40.98 -131.90 59.91
C ASN A 158 -41.57 -130.59 59.35
N MET A 159 -42.82 -130.61 58.85
CA MET A 159 -43.48 -129.41 58.35
C MET A 159 -43.71 -128.38 59.47
N GLN A 160 -44.14 -128.81 60.66
CA GLN A 160 -44.30 -127.94 61.84
C GLN A 160 -42.96 -127.31 62.27
N SER A 161 -41.87 -128.08 62.26
CA SER A 161 -40.52 -127.55 62.52
C SER A 161 -40.09 -126.53 61.46
N GLN A 162 -40.38 -126.76 60.18
CA GLN A 162 -40.09 -125.81 59.10
C GLN A 162 -40.90 -124.51 59.25
N VAL A 163 -42.19 -124.58 59.60
CA VAL A 163 -43.02 -123.40 59.88
C VAL A 163 -42.45 -122.60 61.04
N ALA A 164 -42.18 -123.21 62.20
CA ALA A 164 -41.64 -122.51 63.37
C ALA A 164 -40.28 -121.83 63.08
N ASN A 165 -39.43 -122.46 62.27
CA ASN A 165 -38.17 -121.86 61.83
C ASN A 165 -38.39 -120.64 60.92
N LEU A 166 -39.33 -120.71 59.97
CA LEU A 166 -39.67 -119.60 59.07
C LEU A 166 -40.35 -118.44 59.81
N GLU A 167 -41.22 -118.72 60.77
CA GLU A 167 -41.83 -117.71 61.65
C GLU A 167 -40.76 -116.98 62.48
N THR A 168 -39.77 -117.72 63.00
CA THR A 168 -38.64 -117.15 63.74
C THR A 168 -37.78 -116.24 62.86
N GLN A 169 -37.44 -116.68 61.64
CA GLN A 169 -36.70 -115.87 60.66
C GLN A 169 -37.47 -114.62 60.24
N LEU A 170 -38.79 -114.74 60.01
CA LEU A 170 -39.66 -113.60 59.68
C LEU A 170 -39.74 -112.60 60.84
N GLY A 171 -39.74 -113.07 62.10
CA GLY A 171 -39.66 -112.21 63.28
C GLY A 171 -38.33 -111.45 63.38
N GLN A 172 -37.21 -112.12 63.09
CA GLN A 172 -35.87 -111.51 63.08
C GLN A 172 -35.75 -110.43 61.99
N GLU A 173 -36.15 -110.72 60.76
CA GLU A 173 -36.09 -109.75 59.67
C GLU A 173 -37.08 -108.59 59.84
N LYS A 174 -38.27 -108.82 60.45
CA LYS A 174 -39.15 -107.71 60.86
C LYS A 174 -38.49 -106.78 61.88
N SER A 175 -37.85 -107.34 62.92
CA SER A 175 -37.15 -106.55 63.94
C SER A 175 -35.99 -105.74 63.34
N LYS A 176 -35.21 -106.37 62.45
CA LYS A 176 -34.11 -105.73 61.71
C LYS A 176 -34.61 -104.64 60.75
N ASN A 177 -35.73 -104.85 60.06
CA ASN A 177 -36.33 -103.83 59.20
C ASN A 177 -36.88 -102.63 59.99
N GLU A 178 -37.46 -102.84 61.17
CA GLU A 178 -37.88 -101.75 62.07
C GLU A 178 -36.67 -100.94 62.56
N GLN A 179 -35.59 -101.61 62.99
CA GLN A 179 -34.34 -100.95 63.40
C GLN A 179 -33.74 -100.11 62.26
N LEU A 180 -33.68 -100.63 61.04
CA LEU A 180 -33.23 -99.90 59.86
C LEU A 180 -34.15 -98.71 59.52
N SER A 181 -35.46 -98.86 59.71
CA SER A 181 -36.44 -97.78 59.49
C SER A 181 -36.29 -96.65 60.51
N ILE A 182 -35.95 -96.97 61.77
CA ILE A 182 -35.63 -95.99 62.81
C ILE A 182 -34.31 -95.28 62.50
N GLN A 183 -33.27 -96.01 62.11
CA GLN A 183 -31.97 -95.44 61.72
C GLN A 183 -32.10 -94.51 60.50
N LEU A 184 -32.88 -94.90 59.48
CA LEU A 184 -33.14 -94.09 58.31
C LEU A 184 -33.79 -92.75 58.70
N ARG A 185 -34.85 -92.76 59.53
CA ARG A 185 -35.51 -91.54 60.02
C ARG A 185 -34.58 -90.65 60.86
N GLN A 186 -33.66 -91.22 61.62
CA GLN A 186 -32.64 -90.46 62.36
C GLN A 186 -31.69 -89.75 61.38
N VAL A 187 -31.15 -90.49 60.41
CA VAL A 187 -30.27 -89.93 59.37
C VAL A 187 -31.00 -88.88 58.51
N GLU A 188 -32.28 -89.07 58.18
CA GLU A 188 -33.11 -88.08 57.49
C GLU A 188 -33.27 -86.80 58.34
N SER A 189 -33.60 -86.94 59.62
CA SER A 189 -33.76 -85.80 60.54
C SER A 189 -32.46 -85.03 60.77
N ASP A 190 -31.32 -85.71 60.86
CA ASP A 190 -30.02 -85.06 61.10
C ASP A 190 -29.48 -84.42 59.82
N ASN A 191 -29.73 -85.01 58.65
CA ASN A 191 -29.48 -84.36 57.37
C ASN A 191 -30.33 -83.09 57.20
N GLU A 192 -31.60 -83.08 57.62
CA GLU A 192 -32.42 -81.87 57.53
C GLU A 192 -31.94 -80.77 58.48
N ARG A 193 -31.58 -81.11 59.72
CA ARG A 193 -30.94 -80.17 60.67
C ARG A 193 -29.69 -79.55 60.07
N GLN A 194 -28.79 -80.36 59.51
CA GLN A 194 -27.58 -79.84 58.85
C GLN A 194 -27.91 -78.97 57.63
N ARG A 195 -28.92 -79.33 56.81
CA ARG A 195 -29.38 -78.48 55.71
C ARG A 195 -29.89 -77.12 56.20
N GLU A 196 -30.67 -77.09 57.28
CA GLU A 196 -31.13 -75.83 57.89
C GLU A 196 -29.98 -75.01 58.49
N GLU A 197 -29.01 -75.65 59.15
CA GLU A 197 -27.83 -74.99 59.73
C GLU A 197 -26.95 -74.38 58.63
N TRP A 198 -26.58 -75.13 57.60
CA TRP A 198 -25.85 -74.61 56.44
C TRP A 198 -26.61 -73.48 55.74
N LYS A 199 -27.93 -73.60 55.59
CA LYS A 199 -28.76 -72.54 54.99
C LYS A 199 -28.76 -71.27 55.85
N ARG A 200 -28.88 -71.42 57.18
CA ARG A 200 -28.85 -70.31 58.16
C ARG A 200 -27.50 -69.59 58.16
N GLU A 201 -26.40 -70.35 58.17
CA GLU A 201 -25.04 -69.80 58.10
C GLU A 201 -24.80 -69.06 56.78
N LYS A 202 -25.26 -69.60 55.65
CA LYS A 202 -25.11 -68.94 54.34
C LYS A 202 -25.97 -67.69 54.21
N GLU A 203 -27.19 -67.68 54.75
CA GLU A 203 -28.00 -66.45 54.78
C GLU A 203 -27.38 -65.39 55.71
N GLN A 204 -26.81 -65.80 56.85
CA GLN A 204 -26.07 -64.90 57.75
C GLN A 204 -24.83 -64.29 57.06
N GLN A 205 -24.03 -65.11 56.37
CA GLN A 205 -22.87 -64.64 55.59
C GLN A 205 -23.29 -63.71 54.44
N LEU A 206 -24.44 -63.95 53.81
CA LEU A 206 -25.01 -63.06 52.80
C LEU A 206 -25.52 -61.75 53.40
N SER A 207 -26.15 -61.74 54.58
CA SER A 207 -26.55 -60.50 55.27
C SER A 207 -25.34 -59.66 55.64
N GLN A 208 -24.33 -60.27 56.27
CA GLN A 208 -23.08 -59.60 56.63
C GLN A 208 -22.40 -58.97 55.41
N LEU A 209 -22.27 -59.71 54.30
CA LEU A 209 -21.67 -59.16 53.08
C LEU A 209 -22.50 -58.04 52.44
N ARG A 210 -23.84 -58.07 52.55
CA ARG A 210 -24.72 -56.96 52.10
C ARG A 210 -24.54 -55.73 52.99
N GLU A 211 -24.49 -55.90 54.30
CA GLU A 211 -24.31 -54.83 55.29
C GLU A 211 -22.92 -54.16 55.12
N GLU A 212 -21.86 -54.95 54.94
CA GLU A 212 -20.51 -54.46 54.63
C GLU A 212 -20.49 -53.65 53.33
N LYS A 213 -21.12 -54.16 52.25
CA LYS A 213 -21.12 -53.49 50.94
C LYS A 213 -21.98 -52.23 50.91
N GLU A 214 -23.10 -52.21 51.63
CA GLU A 214 -23.91 -50.98 51.75
C GLU A 214 -23.22 -49.94 52.65
N ALA A 215 -22.52 -50.36 53.71
CA ALA A 215 -21.71 -49.45 54.54
C ALA A 215 -20.46 -48.91 53.81
N GLU A 216 -19.80 -49.70 52.97
CA GLU A 216 -18.72 -49.24 52.07
C GLU A 216 -19.23 -48.22 51.05
N LYS A 217 -20.39 -48.51 50.43
CA LYS A 217 -21.10 -47.61 49.52
C LYS A 217 -21.55 -46.31 50.20
N GLU A 218 -22.03 -46.37 51.45
CA GLU A 218 -22.42 -45.18 52.21
C GLU A 218 -21.20 -44.31 52.58
N LYS A 219 -20.06 -44.93 52.95
CA LYS A 219 -18.79 -44.22 53.16
C LYS A 219 -18.34 -43.51 51.88
N LEU A 220 -18.29 -44.22 50.76
CA LEU A 220 -17.88 -43.64 49.47
C LEU A 220 -18.81 -42.50 49.03
N LEU A 221 -20.11 -42.61 49.27
CA LEU A 221 -21.08 -41.54 49.00
C LEU A 221 -20.84 -40.31 49.90
N LYS A 222 -20.54 -40.53 51.20
CA LYS A 222 -20.20 -39.45 52.15
C LYS A 222 -18.89 -38.77 51.77
N GLU A 223 -17.86 -39.52 51.39
CA GLU A 223 -16.57 -39.01 50.92
C GLU A 223 -16.72 -38.19 49.63
N LEU A 224 -17.48 -38.69 48.64
CA LEU A 224 -17.79 -37.98 47.41
C LEU A 224 -18.59 -36.69 47.67
N GLN A 225 -19.56 -36.72 48.59
CA GLN A 225 -20.32 -35.53 48.96
C GLN A 225 -19.46 -34.49 49.71
N VAL A 226 -18.55 -34.93 50.58
CA VAL A 226 -17.57 -34.05 51.25
C VAL A 226 -16.61 -33.44 50.23
N GLN A 227 -16.13 -34.21 49.25
CA GLN A 227 -15.26 -33.67 48.20
C GLN A 227 -16.01 -32.66 47.33
N LYS A 228 -17.21 -33.01 46.84
CA LYS A 228 -18.07 -32.10 46.09
C LYS A 228 -18.36 -30.80 46.84
N ASN A 229 -18.56 -30.86 48.16
CA ASN A 229 -18.77 -29.66 48.98
C ASN A 229 -17.51 -28.78 49.04
N LYS A 230 -16.30 -29.35 49.15
CA LYS A 230 -15.05 -28.60 49.06
C LYS A 230 -14.86 -27.97 47.68
N ASP A 231 -15.14 -28.72 46.62
CA ASP A 231 -15.01 -28.25 45.24
C ASP A 231 -15.96 -27.06 45.00
N ILE A 232 -17.20 -27.14 45.50
CA ILE A 232 -18.17 -26.03 45.50
C ILE A 232 -17.63 -24.82 46.26
N GLN A 233 -17.10 -25.01 47.48
CA GLN A 233 -16.53 -23.91 48.28
C GLN A 233 -15.37 -23.22 47.56
N LEU A 234 -14.46 -23.97 46.93
CA LEU A 234 -13.36 -23.42 46.14
C LEU A 234 -13.89 -22.61 44.93
N TYR A 235 -14.88 -23.13 44.20
CA TYR A 235 -15.51 -22.37 43.10
C TYR A 235 -16.29 -21.14 43.58
N GLU A 236 -16.89 -21.16 44.78
CA GLU A 236 -17.55 -20.00 45.39
C GLU A 236 -16.53 -18.92 45.80
N GLU A 237 -15.39 -19.31 46.39
CA GLU A 237 -14.28 -18.43 46.73
C GLU A 237 -13.63 -17.81 45.47
N GLU A 238 -13.33 -18.61 44.44
CA GLU A 238 -12.82 -18.11 43.15
C GLU A 238 -13.83 -17.15 42.51
N THR A 239 -15.12 -17.51 42.49
CA THR A 239 -16.19 -16.66 41.95
C THR A 239 -16.30 -15.34 42.71
N LEU A 240 -16.11 -15.34 44.03
CA LEU A 240 -16.09 -14.12 44.85
C LEU A 240 -14.89 -13.22 44.50
N VAL A 241 -13.70 -13.79 44.35
CA VAL A 241 -12.49 -13.06 43.94
C VAL A 241 -12.64 -12.47 42.53
N TRP A 242 -13.23 -13.21 41.59
CA TRP A 242 -13.49 -12.70 40.24
C TRP A 242 -14.58 -11.62 40.20
N LYS A 243 -15.62 -11.71 41.04
CA LYS A 243 -16.61 -10.63 41.23
C LYS A 243 -15.95 -9.36 41.77
N GLN A 244 -15.13 -9.47 42.82
CA GLN A 244 -14.41 -8.33 43.39
C GLN A 244 -13.48 -7.66 42.37
N LYS A 245 -12.75 -8.44 41.54
CA LYS A 245 -11.95 -7.90 40.43
C LYS A 245 -12.82 -7.20 39.38
N ALA A 246 -13.97 -7.76 39.02
CA ALA A 246 -14.90 -7.15 38.08
C ALA A 246 -15.47 -5.82 38.62
N GLU A 247 -15.78 -5.73 39.91
CA GLU A 247 -16.21 -4.49 40.57
C GLU A 247 -15.08 -3.45 40.64
N GLN A 248 -13.84 -3.87 40.91
CA GLN A 248 -12.65 -3.00 40.87
C GLN A 248 -12.39 -2.44 39.46
N TRP A 249 -12.48 -3.27 38.41
CA TRP A 249 -12.35 -2.81 37.03
C TRP A 249 -13.52 -1.93 36.61
N ASN A 250 -14.76 -2.25 37.02
CA ASN A 250 -15.93 -1.43 36.69
C ASN A 250 -15.85 -0.04 37.35
N THR A 251 -15.40 0.04 38.61
CA THR A 251 -15.17 1.32 39.31
C THR A 251 -14.00 2.12 38.73
N GLN A 252 -12.93 1.46 38.27
CA GLN A 252 -11.88 2.13 37.49
C GLN A 252 -12.41 2.65 36.14
N VAL A 253 -13.26 1.88 35.44
CA VAL A 253 -13.87 2.30 34.17
C VAL A 253 -14.83 3.48 34.36
N THR A 254 -15.59 3.55 35.45
CA THR A 254 -16.38 4.76 35.76
C THR A 254 -15.48 5.94 36.09
N GLN A 255 -14.47 5.79 36.96
CA GLN A 255 -13.52 6.87 37.29
C GLN A 255 -12.81 7.44 36.05
N LEU A 256 -12.38 6.58 35.12
CA LEU A 256 -11.76 6.99 33.85
C LEU A 256 -12.77 7.65 32.90
N ARG A 257 -14.04 7.24 32.92
CA ARG A 257 -15.11 7.90 32.14
C ARG A 257 -15.45 9.27 32.71
N ASP A 258 -15.54 9.41 34.02
CA ASP A 258 -15.85 10.66 34.71
C ASP A 258 -14.70 11.68 34.51
N LEU A 259 -13.45 11.22 34.61
CA LEU A 259 -12.26 12.02 34.29
C LEU A 259 -12.19 12.40 32.81
N LEU A 260 -12.59 11.51 31.90
CA LEU A 260 -12.69 11.82 30.47
C LEU A 260 -13.79 12.87 30.20
N GLU A 261 -14.94 12.79 30.86
CA GLU A 261 -16.00 13.79 30.72
C GLU A 261 -15.56 15.15 31.30
N GLN A 262 -14.89 15.17 32.45
CA GLN A 262 -14.36 16.40 33.05
C GLN A 262 -13.30 17.04 32.15
N THR A 263 -12.29 16.28 31.73
CA THR A 263 -11.24 16.80 30.81
C THR A 263 -11.82 17.23 29.46
N GLN A 264 -12.92 16.64 28.98
CA GLN A 264 -13.65 17.13 27.81
C GLN A 264 -14.42 18.44 28.06
N LYS A 265 -14.89 18.71 29.29
CA LYS A 265 -15.48 20.01 29.67
C LYS A 265 -14.37 21.07 29.77
N ASP A 266 -13.30 20.78 30.49
CA ASP A 266 -12.14 21.68 30.65
C ASP A 266 -11.56 22.06 29.27
N LEU A 267 -11.41 21.08 28.38
CA LEU A 267 -10.90 21.27 27.02
C LEU A 267 -11.89 22.03 26.10
N LYS A 268 -13.20 22.01 26.37
CA LYS A 268 -14.17 22.89 25.71
C LYS A 268 -14.05 24.32 26.23
N GLU A 269 -13.93 24.52 27.54
CA GLU A 269 -13.74 25.85 28.12
C GLU A 269 -12.45 26.52 27.65
N VAL A 270 -11.34 25.78 27.64
CA VAL A 270 -10.04 26.29 27.17
C VAL A 270 -10.08 26.60 25.67
N ARG A 271 -10.87 25.87 24.87
CA ARG A 271 -11.13 26.23 23.47
C ARG A 271 -11.97 27.50 23.35
N SER A 272 -13.04 27.67 24.12
CA SER A 272 -13.82 28.91 24.14
C SER A 272 -12.94 30.12 24.48
N LYS A 273 -12.18 30.03 25.57
CA LYS A 273 -11.23 31.07 26.02
C LYS A 273 -10.14 31.36 24.98
N ARG A 274 -9.68 30.35 24.24
CA ARG A 274 -8.78 30.55 23.08
C ARG A 274 -9.49 31.32 21.97
N ASP A 275 -10.70 30.91 21.59
CA ASP A 275 -11.43 31.48 20.45
C ASP A 275 -11.85 32.94 20.74
N GLU A 276 -12.17 33.24 22.00
CA GLU A 276 -12.37 34.59 22.55
C GLU A 276 -11.09 35.44 22.42
N LEU A 277 -9.94 34.96 22.93
CA LEU A 277 -8.66 35.68 22.84
C LEU A 277 -8.13 35.79 21.41
N GLU A 278 -8.41 34.82 20.54
CA GLU A 278 -8.07 34.85 19.12
C GLU A 278 -8.93 35.88 18.37
N LEU A 279 -10.20 36.04 18.75
CA LEU A 279 -11.05 37.12 18.25
C LEU A 279 -10.54 38.50 18.69
N GLU A 280 -10.23 38.69 19.98
CA GLU A 280 -9.64 39.93 20.51
C GLU A 280 -8.30 40.27 19.83
N TYR A 281 -7.41 39.29 19.68
CA TYR A 281 -6.14 39.46 18.98
C TYR A 281 -6.32 39.86 17.51
N ASN A 282 -7.30 39.27 16.81
CA ASN A 282 -7.60 39.62 15.43
C ASN A 282 -8.21 41.03 15.32
N GLN A 283 -9.07 41.44 16.26
CA GLN A 283 -9.60 42.82 16.34
C GLN A 283 -8.47 43.83 16.55
N LEU A 284 -7.64 43.66 17.58
CA LEU A 284 -6.46 44.49 17.84
C LEU A 284 -5.47 44.50 16.66
N THR A 285 -5.36 43.41 15.91
CA THR A 285 -4.52 43.32 14.70
C THR A 285 -5.10 44.10 13.52
N VAL A 286 -6.44 44.23 13.42
CA VAL A 286 -7.09 45.11 12.45
C VAL A 286 -6.95 46.58 12.85
N GLU A 287 -7.17 46.93 14.12
CA GLU A 287 -6.97 48.29 14.65
C GLU A 287 -5.50 48.74 14.49
N MET A 288 -4.53 47.87 14.76
CA MET A 288 -3.12 48.18 14.54
C MET A 288 -2.78 48.36 13.04
N LYS A 289 -3.58 47.82 12.11
CA LYS A 289 -3.43 48.06 10.67
C LYS A 289 -4.07 49.39 10.25
N THR A 290 -5.26 49.72 10.74
CA THR A 290 -5.89 51.02 10.42
C THR A 290 -5.08 52.18 10.97
N ILE A 291 -4.60 52.10 12.23
CA ILE A 291 -3.73 53.12 12.83
C ILE A 291 -2.40 53.27 12.07
N LYS A 292 -1.86 52.20 11.48
CA LYS A 292 -0.68 52.28 10.59
C LYS A 292 -1.00 52.99 9.28
N GLN A 293 -2.13 52.67 8.65
CA GLN A 293 -2.57 53.32 7.41
C GLN A 293 -2.89 54.80 7.62
N GLU A 294 -3.52 55.15 8.74
CA GLU A 294 -3.75 56.54 9.16
C GLU A 294 -2.42 57.27 9.35
N LYS A 295 -1.45 56.66 10.05
CA LYS A 295 -0.09 57.23 10.22
C LYS A 295 0.60 57.45 8.87
N GLU A 296 0.54 56.48 7.95
CA GLU A 296 1.12 56.60 6.61
C GLU A 296 0.45 57.71 5.78
N HIS A 297 -0.88 57.85 5.89
CA HIS A 297 -1.62 58.95 5.29
C HIS A 297 -1.21 60.33 5.86
N TYR A 298 -1.10 60.47 7.19
CA TYR A 298 -0.65 61.72 7.81
C TYR A 298 0.80 62.08 7.48
N LEU A 299 1.68 61.08 7.29
CA LEU A 299 3.05 61.31 6.81
C LEU A 299 3.06 61.82 5.37
N ALA A 300 2.25 61.25 4.47
CA ALA A 300 2.15 61.67 3.08
C ALA A 300 1.57 63.09 2.92
N ASP A 301 0.52 63.46 3.69
CA ASP A 301 0.00 64.84 3.68
C ASP A 301 1.02 65.85 4.23
N LEU A 302 1.79 65.48 5.27
CA LEU A 302 2.87 66.32 5.80
C LEU A 302 4.03 66.49 4.82
N GLU A 303 4.41 65.44 4.08
CA GLU A 303 5.40 65.51 3.01
C GLU A 303 4.91 66.40 1.84
N GLN A 304 3.62 66.30 1.49
CA GLN A 304 2.99 67.20 0.52
C GLN A 304 2.97 68.67 1.00
N LYS A 305 2.70 68.93 2.29
CA LYS A 305 2.78 70.29 2.86
C LYS A 305 4.22 70.83 2.82
N ASN A 306 5.21 70.02 3.17
CA ASN A 306 6.61 70.42 3.15
C ASN A 306 7.08 70.75 1.72
N SER A 307 6.75 69.92 0.72
CA SER A 307 7.07 70.22 -0.68
C SER A 307 6.44 71.53 -1.17
N HIS A 308 5.19 71.83 -0.74
CA HIS A 308 4.55 73.10 -1.06
C HIS A 308 5.20 74.30 -0.33
N LEU A 309 5.68 74.09 0.90
CA LEU A 309 6.45 75.10 1.65
C LEU A 309 7.79 75.40 0.97
N GLU A 310 8.53 74.37 0.56
CA GLU A 310 9.81 74.50 -0.16
C GLU A 310 9.64 75.25 -1.50
N GLU A 311 8.55 75.00 -2.24
CA GLU A 311 8.25 75.76 -3.46
C GLU A 311 7.90 77.22 -3.18
N LEU A 312 7.16 77.51 -2.10
CA LEU A 312 6.90 78.89 -1.67
C LEU A 312 8.18 79.59 -1.23
N GLU A 313 9.07 78.94 -0.47
CA GLU A 313 10.38 79.48 -0.10
C GLU A 313 11.29 79.71 -1.31
N ARG A 314 11.29 78.79 -2.29
CA ARG A 314 12.01 78.93 -3.55
C ARG A 314 11.53 80.16 -4.31
N ARG A 315 10.20 80.36 -4.37
CA ARG A 315 9.60 81.53 -5.04
C ARG A 315 9.82 82.84 -4.27
N ASN A 316 9.92 82.78 -2.95
CA ASN A 316 10.23 83.94 -2.11
C ASN A 316 11.71 84.36 -2.24
N ARG A 317 12.63 83.38 -2.35
CA ARG A 317 14.05 83.61 -2.67
C ARG A 317 14.23 84.24 -4.05
N GLU A 318 13.54 83.72 -5.06
CA GLU A 318 13.53 84.26 -6.43
C GLU A 318 13.08 85.74 -6.47
N LEU A 319 11.96 86.07 -5.81
CA LEU A 319 11.46 87.44 -5.72
C LEU A 319 12.39 88.36 -4.92
N SER A 320 13.10 87.82 -3.92
CA SER A 320 14.09 88.59 -3.14
C SER A 320 15.32 88.93 -3.98
N HIS A 321 15.83 88.00 -4.78
CA HIS A 321 16.94 88.24 -5.72
C HIS A 321 16.58 89.33 -6.74
N GLN A 322 15.37 89.29 -7.30
CA GLN A 322 14.92 90.30 -8.27
C GLN A 322 14.81 91.71 -7.66
N ILE A 323 14.50 91.82 -6.36
CA ILE A 323 14.52 93.09 -5.63
C ILE A 323 15.97 93.58 -5.39
N GLU A 324 16.86 92.69 -4.97
CA GLU A 324 18.27 93.00 -4.70
C GLU A 324 19.03 93.41 -5.98
N GLU A 325 18.70 92.78 -7.11
CA GLU A 325 19.21 93.09 -8.44
C GLU A 325 18.70 94.46 -8.95
N TRP A 326 17.43 94.81 -8.72
CA TRP A 326 16.91 96.16 -9.00
C TRP A 326 17.50 97.23 -8.07
N GLN A 327 17.77 96.92 -6.80
CA GLN A 327 18.41 97.85 -5.87
C GLN A 327 19.87 98.14 -6.28
N THR A 328 20.65 97.11 -6.59
CA THR A 328 22.05 97.29 -7.04
C THR A 328 22.15 98.01 -8.39
N GLN A 329 21.22 97.75 -9.32
CA GLN A 329 21.12 98.49 -10.58
C GLN A 329 20.72 99.97 -10.38
N SER A 330 19.91 100.28 -9.37
CA SER A 330 19.58 101.65 -8.97
C SER A 330 20.77 102.39 -8.33
N GLU A 331 21.52 101.72 -7.43
CA GLU A 331 22.74 102.30 -6.86
C GLU A 331 23.81 102.59 -7.91
N PHE A 332 23.94 101.73 -8.93
CA PHE A 332 24.87 101.95 -10.04
C PHE A 332 24.56 103.26 -10.79
N HIS A 333 23.32 103.46 -11.21
CA HIS A 333 22.91 104.70 -11.89
C HIS A 333 23.05 105.95 -10.99
N SER A 334 22.82 105.82 -9.68
CA SER A 334 23.06 106.91 -8.73
C SER A 334 24.54 107.31 -8.65
N ARG A 335 25.45 106.33 -8.61
CA ARG A 335 26.91 106.56 -8.55
C ARG A 335 27.50 107.12 -9.85
N GLU A 336 26.91 106.82 -11.01
CA GLU A 336 27.28 107.48 -12.28
C GLU A 336 26.83 108.95 -12.29
N TRP A 337 25.58 109.22 -11.88
CA TRP A 337 25.03 110.59 -11.83
C TRP A 337 25.78 111.50 -10.85
N GLU A 338 26.24 110.97 -9.72
CA GLU A 338 27.02 111.73 -8.73
C GLU A 338 28.39 112.17 -9.30
N LYS A 339 29.06 111.34 -10.09
CA LYS A 339 30.32 111.70 -10.79
C LYS A 339 30.09 112.75 -11.87
N GLU A 340 29.07 112.57 -12.71
CA GLU A 340 28.75 113.52 -13.79
C GLU A 340 28.35 114.90 -13.22
N LYS A 341 27.78 114.92 -12.01
CA LYS A 341 27.49 116.11 -11.21
C LYS A 341 28.74 116.77 -10.62
N GLU A 342 29.72 116.00 -10.16
CA GLU A 342 30.99 116.52 -9.61
C GLU A 342 31.91 117.10 -10.72
N GLU A 343 32.02 116.41 -11.87
CA GLU A 343 32.75 116.95 -13.04
C GLU A 343 32.11 118.24 -13.58
N LYS A 344 30.78 118.36 -13.49
CA LYS A 344 30.02 119.55 -13.90
C LYS A 344 30.23 120.76 -12.98
N GLU A 345 30.50 120.54 -11.69
CA GLU A 345 30.85 121.61 -10.75
C GLU A 345 32.33 122.04 -10.88
N ASN A 346 33.22 121.08 -11.17
CA ASN A 346 34.62 121.35 -11.54
C ASN A 346 34.71 122.14 -12.87
N LEU A 347 33.89 121.79 -13.86
CA LEU A 347 33.78 122.56 -15.11
C LEU A 347 33.22 123.96 -14.90
N LYS A 348 32.22 124.19 -14.01
CA LYS A 348 31.74 125.53 -13.65
C LYS A 348 32.84 126.42 -13.06
N THR A 349 33.61 125.89 -12.10
CA THR A 349 34.68 126.64 -11.43
C THR A 349 35.84 126.93 -12.37
N GLN A 350 36.14 126.04 -13.31
CA GLN A 350 37.04 126.34 -14.43
C GLN A 350 36.44 127.41 -15.36
N LEU A 351 35.14 127.38 -15.66
CA LEU A 351 34.46 128.39 -16.50
C LEU A 351 34.49 129.80 -15.89
N GLU A 352 34.39 129.93 -14.57
CA GLU A 352 34.46 131.24 -13.88
C GLU A 352 35.89 131.79 -13.80
N ASN A 353 36.89 130.90 -13.66
CA ASN A 353 38.30 131.26 -13.83
C ASN A 353 38.62 131.65 -15.29
N TYR A 354 38.03 130.96 -16.26
CA TYR A 354 38.10 131.38 -17.66
C TYR A 354 37.37 132.70 -17.91
N ARG A 355 36.24 133.00 -17.25
CA ARG A 355 35.55 134.31 -17.35
C ARG A 355 36.37 135.47 -16.79
N THR A 356 36.98 135.31 -15.63
CA THR A 356 37.81 136.37 -15.01
C THR A 356 39.14 136.56 -15.75
N SER A 357 39.76 135.48 -16.24
CA SER A 357 40.90 135.55 -17.16
C SER A 357 40.52 136.18 -18.51
N ARG A 358 39.35 135.81 -19.05
CA ARG A 358 38.77 136.37 -20.28
C ARG A 358 38.43 137.85 -20.14
N SER A 359 37.95 138.33 -19.00
CA SER A 359 37.77 139.77 -18.74
C SER A 359 39.11 140.53 -18.82
N ARG A 360 40.16 140.00 -18.18
CA ARG A 360 41.54 140.54 -18.31
C ARG A 360 42.11 140.44 -19.73
N LEU A 361 41.69 139.45 -20.52
CA LEU A 361 42.08 139.31 -21.92
C LEU A 361 41.23 140.15 -22.87
N GLU A 362 39.96 140.41 -22.57
CA GLU A 362 39.05 141.24 -23.38
C GLU A 362 39.33 142.73 -23.21
N GLU A 363 39.82 143.20 -22.05
CA GLU A 363 40.36 144.56 -21.95
C GLU A 363 41.77 144.68 -22.56
N LYS A 364 42.59 143.62 -22.55
CA LYS A 364 43.79 143.56 -23.40
C LYS A 364 43.45 143.47 -24.89
N LEU A 365 42.32 142.86 -25.27
CA LEU A 365 41.80 142.85 -26.64
C LEU A 365 41.31 144.24 -27.04
N LYS A 366 40.67 144.98 -26.12
CA LYS A 366 40.32 146.40 -26.27
C LYS A 366 41.56 147.29 -26.46
N HIS A 367 42.69 146.93 -25.83
CA HIS A 367 44.01 147.53 -26.09
C HIS A 367 44.59 147.11 -27.45
N SER A 368 44.43 145.84 -27.86
CA SER A 368 44.86 145.33 -29.18
C SER A 368 44.04 145.91 -30.34
N ILE A 369 42.76 146.22 -30.13
CA ILE A 369 41.88 146.93 -31.07
C ILE A 369 42.37 148.38 -31.30
N ALA A 370 43.07 148.98 -30.33
CA ALA A 370 43.72 150.27 -30.52
C ALA A 370 44.98 150.17 -31.42
N GLU A 371 45.61 149.00 -31.52
CA GLU A 371 46.80 148.80 -32.37
C GLU A 371 46.45 148.34 -33.78
N ILE A 372 45.41 147.51 -33.96
CA ILE A 372 44.93 147.14 -35.31
C ILE A 372 44.35 148.36 -36.05
N ASN A 373 43.67 149.29 -35.35
CA ASN A 373 43.22 150.54 -35.99
C ASN A 373 44.37 151.54 -36.24
N LYS A 374 45.41 151.58 -35.39
CA LYS A 374 46.66 152.27 -35.77
C LYS A 374 47.33 151.62 -36.99
N GLY A 375 47.21 150.30 -37.15
CA GLY A 375 47.59 149.58 -38.36
C GLY A 375 46.82 150.03 -39.61
N ASN A 376 45.60 150.58 -39.48
CA ASN A 376 44.87 151.20 -40.58
C ASN A 376 45.25 152.68 -40.81
N ASP A 377 45.60 153.43 -39.76
CA ASP A 377 46.18 154.80 -39.92
C ASP A 377 47.60 154.77 -40.51
N ILE A 378 48.31 153.64 -40.36
CA ILE A 378 49.57 153.28 -41.05
C ILE A 378 49.28 152.20 -42.15
N ILE A 379 48.04 152.20 -42.66
CA ILE A 379 47.72 152.10 -44.10
C ILE A 379 47.11 153.46 -44.50
N GLU A 380 47.61 154.55 -43.92
CA GLU A 380 48.67 155.39 -44.53
C GLU A 380 48.18 156.00 -45.85
N LYS A 381 48.04 157.32 -45.95
CA LYS A 381 49.11 158.26 -46.33
C LYS A 381 49.97 157.79 -47.52
N LEU A 382 50.47 156.54 -47.52
CA LEU A 382 50.92 155.83 -48.73
C LEU A 382 49.87 155.79 -49.85
N GLN A 383 48.56 155.88 -49.57
CA GLN A 383 47.53 156.03 -50.62
C GLN A 383 47.23 157.49 -51.03
N GLU A 384 47.47 158.46 -50.15
CA GLU A 384 47.24 159.88 -50.46
C GLU A 384 48.30 160.40 -51.44
N GLU A 385 49.55 159.97 -51.27
CA GLU A 385 50.63 160.23 -52.25
C GLU A 385 50.48 159.39 -53.54
N LEU A 386 49.83 158.21 -53.49
CA LEU A 386 49.63 157.32 -54.65
C LEU A 386 48.59 157.81 -55.68
N LYS A 387 47.83 158.90 -55.42
CA LYS A 387 46.93 159.43 -56.46
C LYS A 387 46.91 160.92 -56.77
N ASN A 388 47.56 161.79 -56.00
CA ASN A 388 48.00 163.07 -56.57
C ASN A 388 49.06 162.81 -57.68
N THR A 389 49.90 161.79 -57.51
CA THR A 389 50.83 161.30 -58.54
C THR A 389 50.13 160.59 -59.71
N ARG A 390 49.21 159.66 -59.45
CA ARG A 390 48.44 158.91 -60.48
C ARG A 390 47.27 159.72 -61.10
N GLN A 391 47.23 161.03 -60.89
CA GLN A 391 46.59 161.99 -61.81
C GLN A 391 47.56 162.55 -62.87
N LYS A 392 48.89 162.57 -62.64
CA LYS A 392 49.91 163.07 -63.59
C LYS A 392 50.81 161.99 -64.23
N ALA A 393 50.97 160.82 -63.60
CA ALA A 393 51.58 159.63 -64.21
C ALA A 393 50.64 158.88 -65.17
N LYS A 394 49.35 159.28 -65.21
CA LYS A 394 48.22 158.72 -65.98
C LYS A 394 48.40 158.72 -67.52
N MET A 395 49.55 159.17 -68.01
CA MET A 395 49.85 159.46 -69.43
C MET A 395 51.17 158.85 -69.94
N LYS A 396 51.96 158.13 -69.09
CA LYS A 396 53.28 157.56 -69.52
C LYS A 396 53.37 156.04 -69.54
N THR A 397 52.74 155.31 -68.61
CA THR A 397 52.84 153.83 -68.60
C THR A 397 51.96 153.15 -69.67
N THR A 398 51.03 153.88 -70.30
CA THR A 398 50.34 153.45 -71.53
C THR A 398 51.31 153.12 -72.67
N ILE A 399 52.53 153.67 -72.63
CA ILE A 399 53.61 153.45 -73.60
C ILE A 399 54.66 152.47 -73.06
N ALA A 400 55.01 152.56 -71.76
CA ALA A 400 56.08 151.74 -71.19
C ALA A 400 55.77 150.23 -71.11
N ASN A 401 54.51 149.82 -70.93
CA ASN A 401 54.18 148.38 -70.96
C ASN A 401 54.01 147.83 -72.40
N GLN A 402 54.10 148.69 -73.42
CA GLN A 402 54.42 148.30 -74.81
C GLN A 402 55.94 148.16 -75.03
N GLN A 403 56.76 148.26 -73.96
CA GLN A 403 58.21 148.09 -73.99
C GLN A 403 58.74 147.09 -72.94
N GLU A 404 58.11 146.93 -71.76
CA GLU A 404 58.55 145.94 -70.75
C GLU A 404 58.23 144.49 -71.17
N GLN A 405 57.09 144.25 -71.82
CA GLN A 405 56.81 142.95 -72.47
C GLN A 405 57.89 142.63 -73.53
N LEU A 406 58.36 143.66 -74.24
CA LEU A 406 59.44 143.57 -75.23
C LEU A 406 60.83 143.38 -74.58
N LEU A 407 60.95 143.51 -73.25
CA LEU A 407 62.20 143.40 -72.50
C LEU A 407 62.30 142.10 -71.67
N GLN A 408 61.21 141.60 -71.06
CA GLN A 408 61.25 140.27 -70.45
C GLN A 408 61.32 139.15 -71.50
N GLU A 409 60.76 139.36 -72.70
CA GLU A 409 61.05 138.53 -73.89
C GLU A 409 62.54 138.51 -74.24
N LYS A 410 63.32 139.54 -73.91
CA LYS A 410 64.79 139.56 -74.12
C LYS A 410 65.54 138.96 -72.94
N GLN A 411 65.19 139.31 -71.70
CA GLN A 411 65.95 138.88 -70.53
C GLN A 411 65.89 137.36 -70.31
N ARG A 412 64.78 136.69 -70.66
CA ARG A 412 64.75 135.21 -70.67
C ARG A 412 65.11 134.56 -72.00
N LYS A 413 65.28 135.35 -73.08
CA LYS A 413 66.10 134.92 -74.23
C LYS A 413 67.58 134.84 -73.85
N ILE A 414 68.06 135.68 -72.95
CA ILE A 414 69.43 135.61 -72.42
C ILE A 414 69.63 134.35 -71.57
N GLU A 415 68.69 133.99 -70.68
CA GLU A 415 68.79 132.69 -69.97
C GLU A 415 68.70 131.47 -70.91
N GLN A 416 67.84 131.51 -71.95
CA GLN A 416 67.85 130.48 -73.01
C GLN A 416 69.21 130.42 -73.72
N LEU A 417 69.80 131.55 -74.08
CA LEU A 417 71.10 131.60 -74.78
C LEU A 417 72.29 131.23 -73.88
N MET A 418 72.19 131.46 -72.57
CA MET A 418 73.17 130.92 -71.61
C MET A 418 73.05 129.39 -71.48
N GLN A 419 71.84 128.85 -71.53
CA GLN A 419 71.64 127.40 -71.69
C GLN A 419 72.15 126.89 -73.04
N ASP A 420 71.99 127.62 -74.14
CA ASP A 420 72.58 127.26 -75.45
C ASP A 420 74.12 127.24 -75.41
N ILE A 421 74.77 128.18 -74.71
CA ILE A 421 76.22 128.18 -74.48
C ILE A 421 76.66 126.97 -73.65
N GLN A 422 75.90 126.60 -72.62
CA GLN A 422 76.17 125.40 -71.83
C GLN A 422 75.97 124.12 -72.65
N VAL A 423 74.89 124.05 -73.44
CA VAL A 423 74.59 122.95 -74.39
C VAL A 423 75.63 122.84 -75.49
N LEU A 424 76.23 123.94 -75.96
CA LEU A 424 77.33 123.92 -76.93
C LEU A 424 78.65 123.43 -76.33
N ASN A 425 78.97 123.80 -75.09
CA ASN A 425 80.14 123.24 -74.39
C ASN A 425 79.92 121.76 -73.98
N GLN A 426 78.67 121.36 -73.68
CA GLN A 426 78.32 119.94 -73.52
C GLN A 426 78.50 119.17 -74.84
N LYS A 427 78.14 119.77 -75.99
CA LYS A 427 78.40 119.22 -77.32
C LYS A 427 79.88 119.14 -77.63
N LEU A 428 80.69 120.12 -77.21
CA LEU A 428 82.15 120.09 -77.31
C LEU A 428 82.70 118.86 -76.58
N SER A 429 82.46 118.76 -75.27
CA SER A 429 82.99 117.68 -74.43
C SER A 429 82.44 116.28 -74.79
N ASN A 430 81.25 116.19 -75.37
CA ASN A 430 80.72 114.92 -75.88
C ASN A 430 81.30 114.56 -77.26
N LYS A 431 81.52 115.52 -78.17
CA LYS A 431 82.25 115.25 -79.42
C LYS A 431 83.74 114.98 -79.20
N GLU A 432 84.33 115.52 -78.15
CA GLU A 432 85.71 115.20 -77.73
C GLU A 432 85.82 113.78 -77.15
N ARG A 433 84.79 113.26 -76.45
CA ARG A 433 84.73 111.83 -76.06
C ARG A 433 84.39 110.89 -77.22
N GLU A 434 83.55 111.32 -78.16
CA GLU A 434 83.36 110.58 -79.43
C GLU A 434 84.67 110.52 -80.23
N LEU A 435 85.54 111.53 -80.13
CA LEU A 435 86.86 111.55 -80.76
C LEU A 435 87.74 110.39 -80.29
N GLU A 436 87.72 110.04 -79.00
CA GLU A 436 88.45 108.87 -78.48
C GLU A 436 87.70 107.55 -78.75
N HIS A 437 86.38 107.47 -78.53
CA HIS A 437 85.64 106.22 -78.74
C HIS A 437 85.57 105.81 -80.22
N LEU A 438 85.39 106.74 -81.17
CA LEU A 438 85.40 106.40 -82.60
C LEU A 438 86.81 106.26 -83.17
N SER A 439 87.85 106.91 -82.63
CA SER A 439 89.23 106.62 -83.05
C SER A 439 89.76 105.28 -82.54
N GLN A 440 89.22 104.75 -81.45
CA GLN A 440 89.42 103.35 -81.07
C GLN A 440 88.62 102.40 -81.99
N SER A 441 87.37 102.75 -82.34
CA SER A 441 86.54 101.97 -83.27
C SER A 441 87.09 101.93 -84.71
N LEU A 442 87.84 102.96 -85.12
CA LEU A 442 88.64 103.06 -86.35
C LEU A 442 89.73 101.97 -86.46
N ARG A 443 89.98 101.19 -85.40
CA ARG A 443 90.84 100.00 -85.45
C ARG A 443 90.00 98.72 -85.42
N ASP A 444 89.12 98.56 -84.44
CA ASP A 444 88.39 97.29 -84.23
C ASP A 444 87.41 96.93 -85.36
N SER A 445 86.78 97.92 -86.02
CA SER A 445 85.90 97.66 -87.17
C SER A 445 86.60 97.77 -88.53
N GLN A 446 87.75 98.44 -88.58
CA GLN A 446 88.61 98.43 -89.76
C GLN A 446 89.36 97.09 -89.88
N ALA A 447 89.60 96.39 -88.77
CA ALA A 447 89.96 94.97 -88.74
C ALA A 447 88.81 94.02 -89.17
N LYS A 448 87.55 94.46 -89.13
CA LYS A 448 86.39 93.71 -89.66
C LYS A 448 86.09 93.97 -91.14
N LEU A 449 86.88 94.81 -91.80
CA LEU A 449 86.78 95.10 -93.24
C LEU A 449 86.98 93.85 -94.11
N GLU A 450 87.83 92.91 -93.67
CA GLU A 450 88.45 91.93 -94.58
C GLU A 450 88.12 90.46 -94.25
N GLU A 451 87.72 90.14 -93.02
CA GLU A 451 87.68 88.74 -92.53
C GLU A 451 86.36 88.00 -92.81
N ASN A 452 85.22 88.69 -92.93
CA ASN A 452 83.94 88.08 -93.31
C ASN A 452 83.38 88.52 -94.68
N GLN A 453 84.29 89.05 -95.52
CA GLN A 453 84.13 89.23 -96.98
C GLN A 453 83.68 87.93 -97.72
N LYS A 454 83.84 86.75 -97.10
CA LYS A 454 83.92 85.43 -97.77
C LYS A 454 83.02 84.33 -97.16
N VAL A 455 82.00 84.70 -96.38
CA VAL A 455 80.88 83.80 -96.01
C VAL A 455 79.56 84.29 -96.64
N LEU A 456 79.67 85.02 -97.75
CA LEU A 456 78.56 85.47 -98.60
C LEU A 456 77.86 84.30 -99.32
N GLU A 457 78.50 83.13 -99.37
CA GLU A 457 78.27 82.08 -100.38
C GLU A 457 77.87 80.71 -99.79
N SER A 458 77.53 80.63 -98.49
CA SER A 458 77.32 79.35 -97.78
C SER A 458 75.91 79.19 -97.16
N ASN A 459 74.97 78.70 -97.97
CA ASN A 459 73.73 77.98 -97.57
C ASN A 459 72.66 78.81 -96.78
N GLN A 460 71.55 79.26 -97.35
CA GLN A 460 70.93 79.10 -98.68
C GLN A 460 70.53 77.66 -99.10
N GLN A 461 70.74 76.62 -98.27
CA GLN A 461 70.48 75.22 -98.67
C GLN A 461 69.82 74.29 -97.62
N LEU A 462 69.39 74.75 -96.43
CA LEU A 462 68.74 73.87 -95.43
C LEU A 462 67.94 74.64 -94.33
N ILE A 463 66.79 75.31 -94.53
CA ILE A 463 65.59 75.07 -95.36
C ILE A 463 64.88 73.73 -95.08
N ASN A 464 63.53 73.76 -95.06
CA ASN A 464 62.57 72.65 -95.29
C ASN A 464 62.09 71.71 -94.14
N TRP A 465 62.41 71.89 -92.85
CA TRP A 465 61.97 70.88 -91.85
C TRP A 465 61.39 71.40 -90.52
N LEU A 466 60.22 70.84 -90.18
CA LEU A 466 59.45 70.94 -88.91
C LEU A 466 59.21 72.36 -88.34
N ASN A 467 58.11 73.07 -88.57
CA ASN A 467 56.93 72.85 -89.43
C ASN A 467 56.18 71.51 -89.30
N LYS A 468 56.20 70.95 -88.09
CA LYS A 468 55.21 70.04 -87.55
C LYS A 468 55.00 70.48 -86.09
N GLU A 469 53.78 70.67 -85.57
CA GLU A 469 52.71 69.66 -85.47
C GLU A 469 53.24 68.47 -84.63
N LEU A 470 52.70 68.18 -83.46
CA LEU A 470 51.35 67.71 -83.18
C LEU A 470 51.11 68.14 -81.72
N ASN A 471 50.03 68.82 -81.35
CA ASN A 471 48.68 68.26 -81.18
C ASN A 471 48.66 67.00 -80.27
N GLU A 472 47.54 66.61 -79.65
CA GLU A 472 46.18 67.18 -79.65
C GLU A 472 45.92 67.95 -78.32
N MET A 473 45.30 69.14 -78.31
CA MET A 473 43.95 69.52 -78.78
C MET A 473 42.81 68.92 -77.94
N GLN A 474 41.70 69.61 -77.63
CA GLN A 474 41.34 71.04 -77.71
C GLN A 474 40.25 71.31 -76.64
N LEU A 475 40.27 72.41 -75.88
CA LEU A 475 39.73 73.75 -76.16
C LEU A 475 38.20 73.90 -76.29
N THR A 476 37.68 74.82 -75.47
CA THR A 476 36.67 75.87 -75.74
C THR A 476 35.45 75.63 -76.63
N SER A 477 34.32 76.09 -76.10
CA SER A 477 33.46 77.06 -76.82
C SER A 477 33.60 78.44 -76.13
N HIS A 478 33.41 79.60 -76.76
CA HIS A 478 33.11 79.87 -78.17
C HIS A 478 33.41 81.34 -78.59
N ILE A 479 33.42 81.60 -79.91
CA ILE A 479 33.01 82.87 -80.58
C ILE A 479 33.89 84.16 -80.41
N ILE A 480 34.78 84.36 -81.40
CA ILE A 480 34.88 85.53 -82.33
C ILE A 480 35.21 86.97 -81.85
N SER A 481 36.35 87.50 -82.34
CA SER A 481 36.82 88.91 -82.55
C SER A 481 36.83 89.93 -81.38
N LYS A 482 37.96 90.62 -81.03
CA LYS A 482 38.85 91.57 -81.77
C LYS A 482 38.22 92.96 -82.08
N PRO A 483 38.96 94.10 -82.17
CA PRO A 483 40.34 94.46 -81.74
C PRO A 483 40.37 95.88 -81.04
N TRP A 484 41.42 96.74 -80.92
CA TRP A 484 42.89 96.64 -81.18
C TRP A 484 43.82 97.39 -80.18
N LYS A 485 44.19 98.67 -80.43
CA LYS A 485 45.42 99.34 -79.92
C LYS A 485 45.44 100.89 -80.11
N SER A 486 46.30 101.57 -79.33
CA SER A 486 47.26 102.67 -79.68
C SER A 486 46.88 104.02 -80.36
N SER A 487 47.36 105.12 -79.73
CA SER A 487 48.16 106.26 -80.28
C SER A 487 47.62 107.34 -81.26
N PHE A 488 47.73 108.62 -80.81
CA PHE A 488 48.18 109.87 -81.51
C PHE A 488 47.33 110.66 -82.60
N ALA A 489 47.41 112.01 -82.51
CA ALA A 489 47.47 113.06 -83.59
C ALA A 489 46.24 113.88 -84.16
N THR A 490 46.07 115.14 -83.67
CA THR A 490 45.93 116.51 -84.33
C THR A 490 45.00 116.92 -85.52
N GLN A 491 44.36 118.13 -85.43
CA GLN A 491 43.85 119.08 -86.51
C GLN A 491 43.72 120.61 -86.04
N PRO A 492 43.49 121.69 -86.89
CA PRO A 492 43.71 123.16 -86.51
C PRO A 492 42.81 124.42 -87.02
N LEU A 493 42.62 125.52 -86.18
CA LEU A 493 42.88 127.07 -86.30
C LEU A 493 41.97 128.39 -86.59
N GLY A 494 42.39 129.64 -86.05
CA GLY A 494 41.97 131.16 -86.16
C GLY A 494 42.70 132.22 -85.15
N ALA A 495 42.64 133.61 -84.87
CA ALA A 495 42.30 135.08 -85.30
C ALA A 495 42.77 136.20 -84.18
N ALA A 496 42.74 137.61 -83.99
CA ALA A 496 42.60 139.09 -84.51
C ALA A 496 42.91 140.21 -83.32
N ALA A 497 42.93 141.62 -83.15
CA ALA A 497 42.92 143.10 -83.69
C ALA A 497 43.20 144.21 -82.50
N ASP A 498 43.22 145.62 -82.31
CA ASP A 498 43.19 147.09 -82.86
C ASP A 498 43.38 148.23 -81.67
N LYS A 499 43.44 149.65 -81.47
CA LYS A 499 43.65 151.16 -81.95
C LYS A 499 43.62 152.22 -80.67
N LYS A 500 43.71 153.62 -80.46
CA LYS A 500 44.16 155.08 -80.86
C LYS A 500 43.81 156.24 -79.73
N ASP A 501 44.01 157.62 -79.52
CA ASP A 501 44.73 158.95 -79.91
C ASP A 501 44.54 160.29 -78.94
N ASN A 502 45.28 161.50 -79.07
CA ASN A 502 45.07 163.03 -78.71
C ASN A 502 45.25 163.79 -77.26
N SER A 503 45.31 165.16 -76.90
CA SER A 503 45.70 166.60 -77.36
C SER A 503 45.50 167.91 -76.37
N ILE A 504 46.11 169.18 -76.51
CA ILE A 504 45.71 170.67 -76.09
C ILE A 504 46.46 171.64 -74.97
N SER A 505 46.41 173.06 -74.93
CA SER A 505 47.05 174.12 -73.95
C SER A 505 46.61 175.72 -73.93
N SER A 506 47.14 176.72 -73.08
CA SER A 506 46.72 178.24 -72.89
C SER A 506 47.66 179.39 -72.18
N ALA A 507 47.25 180.71 -71.87
CA ALA A 507 48.01 182.01 -71.38
C ALA A 507 47.24 183.10 -70.41
N LEU A 508 47.48 184.43 -69.96
CA LEU A 508 48.38 185.70 -70.05
C LEU A 508 48.09 186.97 -69.01
N GLU A 509 48.87 188.14 -68.90
CA GLU A 509 48.62 189.64 -68.45
C GLU A 509 49.34 190.58 -67.30
N LYS A 510 48.98 191.91 -66.96
CA LYS A 510 49.86 193.13 -66.53
C LYS A 510 49.35 194.48 -65.71
N ASN A 511 50.24 195.40 -65.12
CA ASN A 511 50.23 196.86 -64.52
C ASN A 511 50.20 197.28 -62.96
N LEU A 512 49.55 198.39 -62.47
CA LEU A 512 49.89 199.22 -61.21
C LEU A 512 48.82 199.34 -60.01
N TRP A 513 48.68 200.51 -59.32
CA TRP A 513 48.16 200.84 -57.93
C TRP A 513 46.63 200.72 -57.58
N ASP A 514 46.33 200.79 -56.26
CA ASP A 514 45.21 201.51 -55.54
C ASP A 514 43.94 200.80 -54.96
N SER A 515 43.47 201.34 -53.81
CA SER A 515 42.09 201.55 -53.27
C SER A 515 41.01 200.46 -52.95
N ASN A 516 40.46 200.61 -51.71
CA ASN A 516 39.02 200.65 -51.31
C ASN A 516 38.08 199.39 -51.14
N ALA A 517 37.19 199.53 -50.13
CA ALA A 517 35.77 199.09 -49.95
C ALA A 517 35.16 197.68 -50.28
N SER A 518 34.19 197.30 -49.42
CA SER A 518 32.84 196.73 -49.69
C SER A 518 32.55 195.30 -50.22
N SER A 519 31.73 194.59 -49.42
CA SER A 519 30.52 193.79 -49.74
C SER A 519 30.33 192.92 -51.01
N ALA A 520 29.91 191.67 -50.77
CA ALA A 520 28.73 190.96 -51.35
C ALA A 520 28.70 190.32 -52.78
N ALA A 521 28.49 188.99 -52.78
CA ALA A 521 27.50 188.17 -53.54
C ALA A 521 27.60 187.86 -55.08
N ARG A 522 27.35 186.58 -55.47
CA ARG A 522 26.08 186.04 -56.09
C ARG A 522 26.19 184.99 -57.26
N THR A 523 25.23 184.04 -57.31
CA THR A 523 24.50 183.41 -58.49
C THR A 523 24.87 182.06 -59.19
N ASN A 524 23.87 181.14 -59.27
CA ASN A 524 23.48 180.13 -60.34
C ASN A 524 24.44 178.99 -60.81
N ARG A 525 24.03 177.79 -61.31
CA ARG A 525 22.78 176.93 -61.23
C ARG A 525 23.21 175.41 -61.41
N ARG A 526 22.74 174.42 -62.22
CA ARG A 526 21.69 174.17 -63.27
C ARG A 526 21.51 172.62 -63.55
N GLU A 527 20.28 172.12 -63.79
CA GLU A 527 19.75 171.06 -64.73
C GLU A 527 20.58 169.86 -65.32
N THR A 528 20.06 168.67 -65.77
CA THR A 528 18.80 167.85 -65.64
C THR A 528 18.88 166.53 -66.48
N LEU A 529 17.83 165.66 -66.42
CA LEU A 529 17.27 164.83 -67.53
C LEU A 529 18.07 163.52 -67.94
N VAL A 530 17.48 162.40 -68.45
CA VAL A 530 16.08 161.85 -68.46
C VAL A 530 15.92 160.44 -69.10
N ASP A 531 14.74 159.82 -68.92
CA ASP A 531 13.92 158.91 -69.78
C ASP A 531 14.53 157.69 -70.53
N LYS A 532 13.75 156.67 -70.96
CA LYS A 532 12.27 156.52 -71.09
C LYS A 532 11.74 155.26 -70.42
#